data_AF-A0A1U7J942-F1
#
_entry.id   AF-A0A1U7J942-F1
#
_cell.length_a   1.000
_cell.length_b   1.000
_cell.length_c   1.000
_cell.angle_alpha   90.00
_cell.angle_beta   90.00
_cell.angle_gamma   90.00
#
_symmetry.space_group_name_H-M   'P 1'
#
loop_
_entity.id
_entity.type
_entity.pdbx_description
1 polymer ?
#
loop_
_entity_poly.entity_id
_entity_poly.type
_entity_poly.pdbx_seq_one_letter_code
_entity_poly.pdbx_strand_id
1 'polypeptide(L)'
;MSTLAPDQRNYYYLLEGGRAGVHKPILAALYAVHNQPQLTEGETGLGIAPVNQVDMAEVETFAAQVQYAANTLRSLTNGLVEQGWSGADIWDASVGRYSDRFLQAVANGFTPTEGDRDAAQLEPSDAAALLQAYLEDLSTDYSGAQLPQTVGQLDPALLAFAERVPPNYGRLDFQRQAMVEAVRLWRQLDTAAAVYDVLSVPVVDQVPDEAALDNALVGFMQSVARYYTGYPNQREALIRLVQLWRAMDAREDAIAWLLTNDPFAHETNLETLDPALLAFVQKIPNLYNGQGDLRFALTEGYRRWFGLDSRTTAIQQLGLNPDDLAQTADKPDALVMTARTLDRALLDFAAHIPTTYTPSEDQREALIRLVQLWRRLEGRIPAIQSLFEDLRRLERSALPSPEAMPAPVPAPPPPRPAQWTPNNIQLDASIVSNGNFTWAEATRGGARMPSNQATVDAIVRIAALAQQARDRIGRPFMITNWYRPAAIDSRVGDASESRHIVGDAIDFYCTGLTGNQVYWALDPWWPGGLGRYSQFPALVHLDARGAKARWTR
;
A
#
# COMPACT_ATOMS: atom_id res chain seq x y z
N MET A 1 -18.13 32.15 15.47
CA MET A 1 -17.07 31.16 15.18
C MET A 1 -17.25 30.05 16.20
N SER A 2 -17.35 28.80 15.76
CA SER A 2 -17.77 27.68 16.61
C SER A 2 -16.58 27.16 17.40
N THR A 3 -16.83 26.83 18.66
CA THR A 3 -15.95 25.99 19.47
C THR A 3 -15.65 24.68 18.75
N LEU A 4 -14.41 24.20 18.85
CA LEU A 4 -13.96 22.91 18.36
C LEU A 4 -14.80 21.79 18.97
N ALA A 5 -15.13 20.79 18.16
CA ALA A 5 -15.72 19.56 18.64
C ALA A 5 -14.69 18.76 19.48
N PRO A 6 -15.12 17.88 20.40
CA PRO A 6 -14.22 17.02 21.17
C PRO A 6 -13.18 16.27 20.30
N ASP A 7 -13.61 15.70 19.17
CA ASP A 7 -12.71 14.96 18.26
C ASP A 7 -11.65 15.86 17.61
N GLN A 8 -11.99 17.12 17.34
CA GLN A 8 -11.04 18.10 16.79
C GLN A 8 -10.00 18.51 17.83
N ARG A 9 -10.40 18.66 19.10
CA ARG A 9 -9.44 18.88 20.20
C ARG A 9 -8.54 17.66 20.39
N ASN A 10 -9.14 16.47 20.35
CA ASN A 10 -8.43 15.21 20.48
C ASN A 10 -7.33 15.03 19.42
N TYR A 11 -7.59 15.46 18.19
CA TYR A 11 -6.61 15.47 17.11
C TYR A 11 -5.34 16.28 17.49
N TYR A 12 -5.49 17.49 18.04
CA TYR A 12 -4.33 18.28 18.47
C TYR A 12 -3.58 17.64 19.63
N TYR A 13 -4.28 17.04 20.59
CA TYR A 13 -3.63 16.35 21.71
C TYR A 13 -2.80 15.15 21.24
N LEU A 14 -3.33 14.36 20.29
CA LEU A 14 -2.62 13.23 19.69
C LEU A 14 -1.42 13.70 18.87
N LEU A 15 -1.58 14.76 18.07
CA LEU A 15 -0.52 15.34 17.26
C LEU A 15 0.65 15.81 18.13
N GLU A 16 0.37 16.63 19.13
CA GLU A 16 1.40 17.25 19.97
C GLU A 16 1.95 16.31 21.04
N GLY A 17 1.13 15.42 21.59
CA GLY A 17 1.61 14.35 22.46
C GLY A 17 2.57 13.43 21.73
N GLY A 18 2.21 13.01 20.51
CA GLY A 18 3.07 12.21 19.63
C GLY A 18 4.31 12.96 19.14
N ARG A 19 4.25 14.29 18.98
CA ARG A 19 5.42 15.11 18.65
C ARG A 19 6.36 15.24 19.85
N ALA A 20 5.87 15.61 21.03
CA ALA A 20 6.73 15.88 22.19
C ALA A 20 7.17 14.61 22.94
N GLY A 21 6.56 13.46 22.68
CA GLY A 21 6.78 12.23 23.46
C GLY A 21 6.12 12.31 24.84
N VAL A 22 4.98 12.98 24.91
CA VAL A 22 4.19 13.20 26.13
C VAL A 22 2.89 12.43 25.99
N HIS A 23 2.48 11.74 27.05
CA HIS A 23 1.26 10.96 27.03
C HIS A 23 0.02 11.84 26.87
N LYS A 24 -0.67 11.73 25.72
CA LYS A 24 -1.81 12.57 25.31
C LYS A 24 -2.82 12.92 26.42
N PRO A 25 -3.22 12.01 27.32
CA PRO A 25 -4.23 12.33 28.34
C PRO A 25 -3.87 13.50 29.26
N ILE A 26 -2.59 13.84 29.45
CA ILE A 26 -2.22 15.02 30.24
C ILE A 26 -2.61 16.33 29.55
N LEU A 27 -2.56 16.40 28.21
CA LEU A 27 -2.94 17.59 27.46
C LEU A 27 -4.46 17.81 27.53
N ALA A 28 -5.23 16.72 27.42
CA ALA A 28 -6.67 16.75 27.63
C ALA A 28 -7.04 17.16 29.06
N ALA A 29 -6.31 16.66 30.06
CA ALA A 29 -6.52 17.02 31.47
C ALA A 29 -6.20 18.49 31.77
N LEU A 30 -5.11 19.03 31.21
CA LEU A 30 -4.76 20.45 31.35
C LEU A 30 -5.86 21.35 30.77
N TYR A 31 -6.40 21.02 29.59
CA TYR A 31 -7.54 21.74 29.02
C TYR A 31 -8.75 21.70 29.96
N ALA A 32 -9.11 20.52 30.46
CA ALA A 32 -10.29 20.32 31.30
C ALA A 32 -10.22 21.10 32.63
N VAL A 33 -9.03 21.21 33.22
CA VAL A 33 -8.86 21.86 34.54
C VAL A 33 -8.63 23.36 34.44
N HIS A 34 -7.88 23.84 33.43
CA HIS A 34 -7.60 25.27 33.32
C HIS A 34 -8.73 26.06 32.68
N ASN A 35 -9.22 25.61 31.52
CA ASN A 35 -10.24 26.31 30.74
C ASN A 35 -9.92 27.81 30.53
N GLN A 36 -8.63 28.16 30.44
CA GLN A 36 -8.06 29.51 30.31
C GLN A 36 -6.66 29.41 29.69
N PRO A 37 -6.13 30.48 29.04
CA PRO A 37 -6.77 31.77 28.76
C PRO A 37 -7.91 31.68 27.74
N GLN A 38 -8.66 32.76 27.56
CA GLN A 38 -9.61 32.89 26.44
C GLN A 38 -8.82 33.14 25.15
N LEU A 39 -9.11 32.37 24.10
CA LEU A 39 -8.36 32.35 22.84
C LEU A 39 -9.08 33.14 21.74
N THR A 40 -8.37 33.51 20.69
CA THR A 40 -8.89 34.35 19.60
C THR A 40 -10.05 33.70 18.83
N GLU A 41 -10.16 32.37 18.87
CA GLU A 41 -11.18 31.58 18.18
C GLU A 41 -12.47 31.36 19.01
N GLY A 42 -12.55 31.91 20.22
CA GLY A 42 -13.66 31.68 21.15
C GLY A 42 -13.56 30.36 21.94
N GLU A 43 -12.40 29.71 21.84
CA GLU A 43 -11.98 28.56 22.67
C GLU A 43 -11.25 29.01 23.93
N THR A 44 -11.01 28.05 24.82
CA THR A 44 -10.18 28.22 26.01
C THR A 44 -8.88 27.43 25.91
N GLY A 45 -7.86 27.88 26.62
CA GLY A 45 -6.52 27.30 26.62
C GLY A 45 -6.28 26.22 27.69
N LEU A 46 -5.04 25.73 27.70
CA LEU A 46 -4.52 24.67 28.56
C LEU A 46 -3.77 25.21 29.79
N GLY A 47 -3.99 26.47 30.16
CA GLY A 47 -3.26 27.14 31.23
C GLY A 47 -1.87 27.61 30.82
N ILE A 48 -1.62 27.78 29.53
CA ILE A 48 -0.33 28.26 29.02
C ILE A 48 -0.34 29.78 28.86
N ALA A 49 0.66 30.42 29.47
CA ALA A 49 0.91 31.85 29.42
C ALA A 49 2.30 32.14 28.81
N PRO A 50 2.47 33.26 28.09
CA PRO A 50 3.77 33.63 27.55
C PRO A 50 4.77 33.88 28.68
N VAL A 51 6.02 33.46 28.45
CA VAL A 51 7.14 33.76 29.34
C VAL A 51 8.42 33.76 28.51
N ASN A 52 9.48 34.37 29.05
CA ASN A 52 10.76 34.51 28.36
C ASN A 52 10.59 35.25 27.01
N GLN A 53 10.87 34.58 25.89
CA GLN A 53 10.80 35.15 24.54
C GLN A 53 9.54 34.74 23.77
N VAL A 54 8.61 34.03 24.41
CA VAL A 54 7.35 33.64 23.79
C VAL A 54 6.39 34.82 23.83
N ASP A 55 5.98 35.32 22.67
CA ASP A 55 5.01 36.41 22.58
C ASP A 55 3.58 35.91 22.83
N MET A 56 2.69 36.81 23.30
CA MET A 56 1.27 36.50 23.49
C MET A 56 0.61 35.92 22.22
N ALA A 57 0.96 36.47 21.05
CA ALA A 57 0.42 36.04 19.76
C ALA A 57 0.82 34.60 19.39
N GLU A 58 1.88 34.06 20.00
CA GLU A 58 2.33 32.70 19.75
C GLU A 58 1.53 31.66 20.51
N VAL A 59 0.80 32.04 21.57
CA VAL A 59 0.03 31.13 22.43
C VAL A 59 -1.48 31.41 22.40
N GLU A 60 -1.97 32.23 21.46
CA GLU A 60 -3.36 32.71 21.43
C GLU A 60 -4.35 31.81 20.65
N THR A 61 -3.87 30.70 20.08
CA THR A 61 -4.70 29.69 19.37
C THR A 61 -4.73 28.38 20.15
N PHE A 62 -5.76 27.56 19.92
CA PHE A 62 -5.87 26.26 20.60
C PHE A 62 -4.72 25.33 20.22
N ALA A 63 -4.38 25.27 18.93
CA ALA A 63 -3.25 24.48 18.44
C ALA A 63 -1.94 24.88 19.13
N ALA A 64 -1.69 26.17 19.25
CA ALA A 64 -0.50 26.68 19.94
C ALA A 64 -0.50 26.38 21.44
N GLN A 65 -1.64 26.53 22.13
CA GLN A 65 -1.76 26.15 23.54
C GLN A 65 -1.38 24.69 23.76
N VAL A 66 -1.83 23.78 22.89
CA VAL A 66 -1.49 22.36 22.97
C VAL A 66 -0.01 22.12 22.68
N GLN A 67 0.54 22.76 21.64
CA GLN A 67 1.96 22.65 21.27
C GLN A 67 2.89 23.10 22.40
N TYR A 68 2.64 24.30 22.93
CA TYR A 68 3.44 24.85 24.02
C TYR A 68 3.22 24.07 25.32
N ALA A 69 2.02 23.58 25.63
CA ALA A 69 1.81 22.71 26.78
C ALA A 69 2.66 21.43 26.69
N ALA A 70 2.73 20.81 25.51
CA ALA A 70 3.55 19.63 25.30
C ALA A 70 5.04 19.92 25.48
N ASN A 71 5.53 21.06 24.96
CA ASN A 71 6.91 21.50 25.15
C ASN A 71 7.23 21.85 26.62
N THR A 72 6.31 22.52 27.31
CA THR A 72 6.45 22.89 28.72
C THR A 72 6.48 21.65 29.62
N LEU A 73 5.65 20.64 29.35
CA LEU A 73 5.69 19.37 30.08
C LEU A 73 7.03 18.65 29.88
N ARG A 74 7.56 18.64 28.65
CA ARG A 74 8.89 18.11 28.33
C ARG A 74 10.00 18.84 29.10
N SER A 75 9.95 20.18 29.12
CA SER A 75 10.88 21.04 29.87
C SER A 75 10.82 20.76 31.38
N LEU A 76 9.62 20.66 31.95
CA LEU A 76 9.40 20.27 33.34
C LEU A 76 9.99 18.89 33.65
N THR A 77 9.71 17.89 32.80
CA THR A 77 10.26 16.53 32.97
C THR A 77 11.79 16.55 33.01
N ASN A 78 12.44 17.30 32.12
CA ASN A 78 13.90 17.43 32.11
C ASN A 78 14.43 18.07 33.41
N GLY A 79 13.82 19.17 33.85
CA GLY A 79 14.19 19.81 35.11
C GLY A 79 14.04 18.90 36.32
N LEU A 80 13.00 18.06 36.37
CA LEU A 80 12.81 17.08 37.43
C LEU A 80 13.87 15.95 37.39
N VAL A 81 14.23 15.48 36.19
CA VAL A 81 15.31 14.48 36.02
C VAL A 81 16.66 15.04 36.47
N GLU A 82 16.97 16.30 36.14
CA GLU A 82 18.18 16.98 36.63
C GLU A 82 18.20 17.13 38.16
N GLN A 83 17.03 17.24 38.78
CA GLN A 83 16.85 17.22 40.24
C GLN A 83 16.90 15.81 40.84
N GLY A 84 17.16 14.78 40.03
CA GLY A 84 17.34 13.40 40.47
C GLY A 84 16.07 12.54 40.46
N TRP A 85 14.99 12.96 39.80
CA TRP A 85 13.80 12.12 39.63
C TRP A 85 14.10 10.91 38.73
N SER A 86 13.70 9.73 39.19
CA SER A 86 13.80 8.49 38.43
C SER A 86 12.62 8.32 37.47
N GLY A 87 12.72 7.36 36.55
CA GLY A 87 11.61 7.00 35.66
C GLY A 87 10.34 6.62 36.41
N ALA A 88 10.46 5.93 37.55
CA ALA A 88 9.34 5.52 38.39
C ALA A 88 8.70 6.69 39.16
N ASP A 89 9.45 7.78 39.41
CA ASP A 89 8.88 9.01 39.98
C ASP A 89 8.00 9.74 38.98
N ILE A 90 8.23 9.55 37.68
CA ILE A 90 7.51 10.22 36.59
C ILE A 90 6.37 9.34 36.06
N TRP A 91 6.60 8.03 35.92
CA TRP A 91 5.70 7.10 35.27
C TRP A 91 5.49 5.83 36.10
N ASP A 92 4.23 5.45 36.31
CA ASP A 92 3.84 4.17 36.89
C ASP A 92 3.63 3.12 35.79
N ALA A 93 4.65 2.28 35.60
CA ALA A 93 4.65 1.23 34.58
C ALA A 93 3.62 0.12 34.85
N SER A 94 3.17 -0.07 36.10
CA SER A 94 2.22 -1.15 36.44
C SER A 94 0.83 -0.91 35.84
N VAL A 95 0.45 0.36 35.75
CA VAL A 95 -0.85 0.84 35.25
C VAL A 95 -0.73 1.65 33.96
N GLY A 96 0.49 1.89 33.45
CA GLY A 96 0.71 2.50 32.12
C GLY A 96 0.36 3.97 32.06
N ARG A 97 0.71 4.75 33.09
CA ARG A 97 0.37 6.17 33.16
C ARG A 97 1.39 7.00 33.92
N TYR A 98 1.32 8.32 33.81
CA TYR A 98 2.05 9.22 34.70
C TYR A 98 1.74 8.93 36.17
N SER A 99 2.75 9.02 37.02
CA SER A 99 2.64 8.81 38.46
C SER A 99 1.83 9.95 39.10
N ASP A 100 1.18 9.67 40.23
CA ASP A 100 0.47 10.70 40.99
C ASP A 100 1.43 11.81 41.46
N ARG A 101 2.67 11.44 41.78
CA ARG A 101 3.74 12.37 42.17
C ARG A 101 4.07 13.36 41.04
N PHE A 102 4.15 12.88 39.80
CA PHE A 102 4.40 13.73 38.64
C PHE A 102 3.22 14.62 38.30
N LEU A 103 1.99 14.07 38.34
CA LEU A 103 0.77 14.86 38.13
C LEU A 103 0.63 15.98 39.17
N GLN A 104 1.03 15.73 40.42
CA GLN A 104 1.12 16.77 41.44
C GLN A 104 2.16 17.85 41.10
N ALA A 105 3.30 17.48 40.52
CA ALA A 105 4.30 18.44 40.08
C ALA A 105 3.80 19.30 38.91
N VAL A 106 3.08 18.70 37.95
CA VAL A 106 2.43 19.42 36.85
C VAL A 106 1.40 20.42 37.40
N ALA A 107 0.55 20.00 38.34
CA ALA A 107 -0.47 20.85 38.94
C ALA A 107 0.09 22.05 39.72
N ASN A 108 1.34 21.98 40.19
CA ASN A 108 1.97 23.11 40.86
C ASN A 108 2.36 24.26 39.90
N GLY A 109 2.19 24.07 38.59
CA GLY A 109 2.65 24.99 37.56
C GLY A 109 4.15 24.85 37.30
N PHE A 110 4.62 25.46 36.21
CA PHE A 110 6.03 25.44 35.85
C PHE A 110 6.43 26.67 35.05
N THR A 111 7.59 27.23 35.37
CA THR A 111 8.20 28.33 34.62
C THR A 111 9.52 27.83 34.02
N PRO A 112 9.62 27.70 32.68
CA PRO A 112 10.84 27.26 32.01
C PRO A 112 11.97 28.26 32.19
N THR A 113 13.22 27.77 32.14
CA THR A 113 14.42 28.63 32.23
C THR A 113 14.51 29.60 31.06
N GLU A 114 15.18 30.75 31.23
CA GLU A 114 15.29 31.80 30.19
C GLU A 114 15.87 31.32 28.84
N GLY A 115 16.60 30.19 28.85
CA GLY A 115 17.18 29.59 27.64
C GLY A 115 16.23 28.69 26.83
N ASP A 116 15.12 28.28 27.41
CA ASP A 116 14.12 27.43 26.76
C ASP A 116 13.05 28.31 26.11
N ARG A 117 13.16 28.46 24.79
CA ARG A 117 12.31 29.35 23.97
C ARG A 117 11.09 28.64 23.40
N ASP A 118 11.09 27.31 23.44
CA ASP A 118 10.00 26.50 22.89
C ASP A 118 8.99 26.11 23.98
N ALA A 119 9.29 26.38 25.26
CA ALA A 119 8.40 26.20 26.39
C ALA A 119 7.84 27.54 26.89
N ALA A 120 6.59 27.49 27.34
CA ALA A 120 5.86 28.62 27.92
C ALA A 120 5.54 28.37 29.40
N GLN A 121 5.00 29.37 30.10
CA GLN A 121 4.62 29.22 31.51
C GLN A 121 3.35 28.36 31.61
N LEU A 122 3.40 27.34 32.46
CA LEU A 122 2.22 26.58 32.88
C LEU A 122 1.71 27.15 34.21
N GLU A 123 0.48 27.65 34.21
CA GLU A 123 -0.17 28.13 35.41
C GLU A 123 -0.46 26.98 36.40
N PRO A 124 -0.50 27.24 37.72
CA PRO A 124 -0.92 26.25 38.70
C PRO A 124 -2.39 25.84 38.53
N SER A 125 -2.72 24.60 38.89
CA SER A 125 -4.05 24.00 38.79
C SER A 125 -4.44 23.25 40.06
N ASP A 126 -5.70 22.84 40.19
CA ASP A 126 -6.08 21.89 41.24
C ASP A 126 -5.57 20.48 40.91
N ALA A 127 -4.79 19.90 41.82
CA ALA A 127 -4.13 18.61 41.58
C ALA A 127 -5.10 17.42 41.56
N ALA A 128 -6.16 17.46 42.38
CA ALA A 128 -7.15 16.40 42.43
C ALA A 128 -8.00 16.39 41.14
N ALA A 129 -8.39 17.58 40.67
CA ALA A 129 -9.09 17.75 39.41
C ALA A 129 -8.22 17.32 38.22
N LEU A 130 -6.92 17.63 38.22
CA LEU A 130 -6.00 17.22 37.15
C LEU A 130 -5.85 15.70 37.08
N LEU A 131 -5.65 15.05 38.23
CA LEU A 131 -5.59 13.59 38.30
C LEU A 131 -6.90 12.95 37.81
N GLN A 132 -8.05 13.48 38.24
CA GLN A 132 -9.35 12.97 37.81
C GLN A 132 -9.54 13.09 36.29
N ALA A 133 -9.34 14.28 35.73
CA ALA A 133 -9.48 14.52 34.30
C ALA A 133 -8.53 13.65 33.46
N TYR A 134 -7.30 13.46 33.94
CA TYR A 134 -6.31 12.59 33.32
C TYR A 134 -6.75 11.12 33.29
N LEU A 135 -7.32 10.61 34.39
CA LEU A 135 -7.82 9.22 34.47
C LEU A 135 -9.08 9.01 33.63
N GLU A 136 -9.96 10.01 33.53
CA GLU A 136 -11.17 9.95 32.70
C GLU A 136 -10.82 9.84 31.21
N ASP A 137 -9.88 10.66 30.72
CA ASP A 137 -9.42 10.61 29.33
C ASP A 137 -8.67 9.29 29.03
N LEU A 138 -7.79 8.85 29.93
CA LEU A 138 -7.08 7.57 29.82
C LEU A 138 -8.04 6.37 29.71
N SER A 139 -9.07 6.34 30.57
CA SER A 139 -10.10 5.30 30.55
C SER A 139 -10.86 5.27 29.22
N THR A 140 -11.10 6.45 28.64
CA THR A 140 -11.80 6.58 27.35
C THR A 140 -10.96 5.98 26.22
N ASP A 141 -9.67 6.32 26.15
CA ASP A 141 -8.76 5.79 25.13
C ASP A 141 -8.60 4.26 25.26
N TYR A 142 -8.40 3.75 26.48
CA TYR A 142 -8.21 2.30 26.72
C TYR A 142 -9.49 1.49 26.48
N SER A 143 -10.66 2.00 26.90
CA SER A 143 -11.93 1.32 26.66
C SER A 143 -12.31 1.30 25.18
N GLY A 144 -12.04 2.39 24.46
CA GLY A 144 -12.21 2.47 23.01
C GLY A 144 -11.32 1.46 22.26
N ALA A 145 -10.06 1.33 22.68
CA ALA A 145 -9.09 0.40 22.10
C ALA A 145 -9.15 -1.03 22.65
N GLN A 146 -10.04 -1.32 23.61
CA GLN A 146 -10.17 -2.62 24.28
C GLN A 146 -8.86 -3.11 24.94
N LEU A 147 -8.03 -2.18 25.42
CA LEU A 147 -6.74 -2.48 26.04
C LEU A 147 -6.90 -2.91 27.51
N PRO A 148 -6.00 -3.79 28.02
CA PRO A 148 -5.98 -4.11 29.44
C PRO A 148 -5.60 -2.87 30.27
N GLN A 149 -6.25 -2.70 31.42
CA GLN A 149 -6.05 -1.57 32.33
C GLN A 149 -4.68 -1.58 33.03
N THR A 150 -3.95 -2.69 32.97
CA THR A 150 -2.58 -2.82 33.46
C THR A 150 -1.68 -3.32 32.35
N VAL A 151 -0.53 -2.66 32.17
CA VAL A 151 0.40 -2.90 31.04
C VAL A 151 1.82 -3.20 31.51
N GLY A 152 1.96 -3.85 32.67
CA GLY A 152 3.28 -4.15 33.26
C GLY A 152 4.24 -4.99 32.40
N GLN A 153 3.76 -5.61 31.31
CA GLN A 153 4.57 -6.35 30.34
C GLN A 153 5.07 -5.50 29.16
N LEU A 154 4.61 -4.25 29.04
CA LEU A 154 4.90 -3.38 27.91
C LEU A 154 6.39 -3.06 27.80
N ASP A 155 7.03 -2.63 28.88
CA ASP A 155 8.46 -2.28 28.89
C ASP A 155 9.36 -3.46 28.45
N PRO A 156 9.21 -4.68 29.00
CA PRO A 156 9.91 -5.86 28.48
C PRO A 156 9.65 -6.11 26.99
N ALA A 157 8.40 -5.97 26.51
CA ALA A 157 8.06 -6.20 25.12
C ALA A 157 8.68 -5.17 24.16
N LEU A 158 8.70 -3.89 24.57
CA LEU A 158 9.34 -2.80 23.83
C LEU A 158 10.85 -3.03 23.68
N LEU A 159 11.52 -3.44 24.76
CA LEU A 159 12.96 -3.73 24.74
C LEU A 159 13.28 -4.94 23.88
N ALA A 160 12.50 -6.01 24.01
CA ALA A 160 12.62 -7.19 23.15
C ALA A 160 12.48 -6.84 21.67
N PHE A 161 11.49 -6.02 21.32
CA PHE A 161 11.31 -5.55 19.94
C PHE A 161 12.51 -4.73 19.46
N ALA A 162 12.99 -3.78 20.28
CA ALA A 162 14.13 -2.94 19.93
C ALA A 162 15.42 -3.74 19.66
N GLU A 163 15.66 -4.84 20.38
CA GLU A 163 16.80 -5.75 20.14
C GLU A 163 16.72 -6.47 18.78
N ARG A 164 15.51 -6.66 18.25
CA ARG A 164 15.28 -7.30 16.94
C ARG A 164 15.38 -6.34 15.77
N VAL A 165 15.31 -5.03 15.98
CA VAL A 165 15.38 -4.04 14.90
C VAL A 165 16.70 -4.09 14.13
N PRO A 166 17.90 -4.02 14.76
CA PRO A 166 19.17 -4.04 14.03
C PRO A 166 19.38 -5.23 13.07
N PRO A 167 19.16 -6.50 13.47
CA PRO A 167 19.35 -7.64 12.57
C PRO A 167 18.29 -7.74 11.45
N ASN A 168 17.15 -7.05 11.58
CA ASN A 168 16.05 -7.08 10.60
C ASN A 168 15.90 -5.78 9.80
N TYR A 169 16.87 -4.87 9.93
CA TYR A 169 16.87 -3.60 9.23
C TYR A 169 17.27 -3.78 7.75
N GLY A 170 16.26 -3.78 6.87
CA GLY A 170 16.39 -3.86 5.41
C GLY A 170 16.70 -2.52 4.73
N ARG A 171 16.81 -1.43 5.51
CA ARG A 171 17.07 -0.04 5.05
C ARG A 171 15.98 0.53 4.15
N LEU A 172 14.74 0.05 4.33
CA LEU A 172 13.56 0.60 3.68
C LEU A 172 13.19 1.95 4.31
N ASP A 173 12.52 2.80 3.55
CA ASP A 173 12.26 4.17 3.97
C ASP A 173 11.38 4.25 5.23
N PHE A 174 10.34 3.41 5.33
CA PHE A 174 9.51 3.35 6.54
C PHE A 174 10.28 2.83 7.77
N GLN A 175 11.21 1.89 7.59
CA GLN A 175 12.05 1.38 8.68
C GLN A 175 13.00 2.46 9.17
N ARG A 176 13.60 3.21 8.23
CA ARG A 176 14.47 4.36 8.55
C ARG A 176 13.67 5.43 9.29
N GLN A 177 12.48 5.77 8.80
CA GLN A 177 11.59 6.71 9.45
C GLN A 177 11.23 6.28 10.87
N ALA A 178 10.91 4.99 11.08
CA ALA A 178 10.62 4.45 12.41
C ALA A 178 11.78 4.65 13.39
N MET A 179 13.02 4.38 12.96
CA MET A 179 14.21 4.58 13.79
C MET A 179 14.54 6.06 14.00
N VAL A 180 14.36 6.92 12.99
CA VAL A 180 14.53 8.38 13.13
C VAL A 180 13.56 8.94 14.14
N GLU A 181 12.27 8.58 14.06
CA GLU A 181 11.26 9.01 15.02
C GLU A 181 11.52 8.47 16.43
N ALA A 182 12.02 7.24 16.56
CA ALA A 182 12.45 6.69 17.84
C ALA A 182 13.59 7.54 18.45
N VAL A 183 14.62 7.89 17.68
CA VAL A 183 15.70 8.77 18.16
C VAL A 183 15.15 10.16 18.51
N ARG A 184 14.29 10.72 17.66
CA ARG A 184 13.69 12.04 17.84
C ARG A 184 12.99 12.13 19.20
N LEU A 185 12.10 11.18 19.50
CA LEU A 185 11.35 11.13 20.76
C LEU A 185 12.25 10.80 21.96
N TRP A 186 13.17 9.84 21.80
CA TRP A 186 14.10 9.46 22.85
C TRP A 186 14.99 10.62 23.28
N ARG A 187 15.45 11.42 22.30
CA ARG A 187 16.28 12.61 22.50
C ARG A 187 15.46 13.89 22.69
N GLN A 188 14.13 13.79 22.73
CA GLN A 188 13.22 14.91 22.98
C GLN A 188 13.39 16.05 21.96
N LEU A 189 13.60 15.72 20.68
CA LEU A 189 13.83 16.66 19.59
C LEU A 189 12.52 17.04 18.90
N ASP A 190 12.42 18.29 18.44
CA ASP A 190 11.20 18.80 17.81
C ASP A 190 11.04 18.36 16.35
N THR A 191 12.14 18.10 15.64
CA THR A 191 12.10 17.74 14.22
C THR A 191 12.95 16.51 13.91
N ALA A 192 12.59 15.81 12.83
CA ALA A 192 13.41 14.72 12.31
C ALA A 192 14.78 15.21 11.81
N ALA A 193 14.88 16.44 11.31
CA ALA A 193 16.16 17.02 10.86
C ALA A 193 17.16 17.15 12.02
N ALA A 194 16.70 17.51 13.22
CA ALA A 194 17.54 17.61 14.41
C ALA A 194 18.17 16.26 14.83
N VAL A 195 17.58 15.14 14.40
CA VAL A 195 18.17 13.80 14.63
C VAL A 195 19.52 13.68 13.92
N TYR A 196 19.66 14.26 12.73
CA TYR A 196 20.89 14.18 11.95
C TYR A 196 22.04 14.90 12.66
N ASP A 197 21.77 16.06 13.26
CA ASP A 197 22.76 16.81 14.03
C ASP A 197 23.20 16.05 15.28
N VAL A 198 22.25 15.52 16.06
CA VAL A 198 22.54 14.77 17.29
C VAL A 198 23.30 13.47 17.00
N LEU A 199 23.06 12.85 15.85
CA LEU A 199 23.77 11.65 15.40
C LEU A 199 25.06 11.97 14.62
N SER A 200 25.41 13.25 14.44
CA SER A 200 26.58 13.69 13.67
C SER A 200 26.58 13.17 12.21
N VAL A 201 25.40 13.10 11.59
CA VAL A 201 25.22 12.66 10.21
C VAL A 201 25.49 13.82 9.25
N PRO A 202 26.37 13.68 8.24
CA PRO A 202 26.57 14.71 7.23
C PRO A 202 25.29 14.99 6.44
N VAL A 203 24.96 16.27 6.22
CA VAL A 203 23.79 16.71 5.44
C VAL A 203 24.25 17.68 4.36
N VAL A 204 23.81 17.46 3.12
CA VAL A 204 24.04 18.36 1.98
C VAL A 204 22.68 18.67 1.35
N ASP A 205 22.35 19.95 1.20
CA ASP A 205 21.06 20.41 0.64
C ASP A 205 19.83 19.78 1.31
N GLN A 206 19.84 19.68 2.64
CA GLN A 206 18.79 19.04 3.47
C GLN A 206 18.62 17.53 3.26
N VAL A 207 19.54 16.90 2.51
CA VAL A 207 19.57 15.45 2.29
C VAL A 207 20.70 14.85 3.14
N PRO A 208 20.40 13.91 4.06
CA PRO A 208 21.42 13.24 4.86
C PRO A 208 22.21 12.23 4.01
N ASP A 209 23.47 12.01 4.36
CA ASP A 209 24.20 10.82 3.93
C ASP A 209 23.51 9.58 4.53
N GLU A 210 22.76 8.86 3.70
CA GLU A 210 21.97 7.70 4.12
C GLU A 210 22.83 6.59 4.72
N ALA A 211 24.05 6.36 4.22
CA ALA A 211 24.90 5.31 4.75
C ALA A 211 25.41 5.66 6.15
N ALA A 212 25.76 6.92 6.37
CA ALA A 212 26.12 7.42 7.70
C ALA A 212 24.92 7.37 8.65
N LEU A 213 23.74 7.79 8.18
CA LEU A 213 22.50 7.74 8.94
C LEU A 213 22.12 6.32 9.34
N ASP A 214 22.08 5.38 8.40
CA ASP A 214 21.73 3.98 8.63
C ASP A 214 22.66 3.36 9.71
N ASN A 215 23.96 3.63 9.64
CA ASN A 215 24.92 3.14 10.64
C ASN A 215 24.69 3.77 12.03
N ALA A 216 24.43 5.07 12.09
CA ALA A 216 24.17 5.78 13.35
C ALA A 216 22.87 5.30 14.01
N LEU A 217 21.81 5.10 13.23
CA LEU A 217 20.52 4.58 13.69
C LEU A 217 20.67 3.15 14.24
N VAL A 218 21.39 2.27 13.54
CA VAL A 218 21.68 0.90 14.02
C VAL A 218 22.45 0.94 15.35
N GLY A 219 23.49 1.78 15.44
CA GLY A 219 24.26 1.95 16.68
C GLY A 219 23.41 2.47 17.84
N PHE A 220 22.50 3.42 17.57
CA PHE A 220 21.55 3.90 18.57
C PHE A 220 20.64 2.76 19.06
N MET A 221 20.02 2.01 18.14
CA MET A 221 19.12 0.91 18.49
C MET A 221 19.81 -0.19 19.31
N GLN A 222 21.07 -0.51 19.00
CA GLN A 222 21.88 -1.44 19.79
C GLN A 222 22.15 -0.95 21.23
N SER A 223 22.03 0.35 21.48
CA SER A 223 22.26 0.95 22.79
C SER A 223 20.99 1.13 23.64
N VAL A 224 19.80 0.99 23.03
CA VAL A 224 18.49 1.23 23.67
C VAL A 224 18.35 0.49 25.00
N ALA A 225 18.56 -0.82 25.01
CA ALA A 225 18.40 -1.64 26.21
C ALA A 225 19.31 -1.21 27.36
N ARG A 226 20.52 -0.70 27.06
CA ARG A 226 21.48 -0.24 28.06
C ARG A 226 21.08 1.08 28.70
N TYR A 227 20.46 1.98 27.95
CA TYR A 227 20.14 3.35 28.39
C TYR A 227 18.66 3.56 28.70
N TYR A 228 17.84 2.51 28.59
CA TYR A 228 16.45 2.55 28.97
C TYR A 228 16.32 2.62 30.50
N THR A 229 15.70 3.69 30.97
CA THR A 229 15.44 3.96 32.39
C THR A 229 13.94 4.04 32.68
N GLY A 230 13.11 3.84 31.64
CA GLY A 230 11.67 3.93 31.75
C GLY A 230 11.21 5.38 31.95
N TYR A 231 11.78 6.33 31.21
CA TYR A 231 11.18 7.66 31.08
C TYR A 231 10.04 7.63 30.05
N PRO A 232 8.98 8.46 30.22
CA PRO A 232 7.83 8.51 29.30
C PRO A 232 8.24 8.68 27.84
N ASN A 233 9.13 9.61 27.53
CA ASN A 233 9.60 9.87 26.17
C ASN A 233 10.34 8.67 25.56
N GLN A 234 11.04 7.85 26.37
CA GLN A 234 11.67 6.61 25.91
C GLN A 234 10.62 5.54 25.57
N ARG A 235 9.56 5.43 26.38
CA ARG A 235 8.44 4.54 26.07
C ARG A 235 7.74 4.94 24.79
N GLU A 236 7.37 6.22 24.68
CA GLU A 236 6.71 6.75 23.49
C GLU A 236 7.59 6.59 22.24
N ALA A 237 8.92 6.77 22.37
CA ALA A 237 9.86 6.50 21.30
C ALA A 237 9.78 5.04 20.80
N LEU A 238 9.76 4.07 21.71
CA LEU A 238 9.70 2.65 21.36
C LEU A 238 8.30 2.23 20.89
N ILE A 239 7.22 2.81 21.42
CA ILE A 239 5.87 2.57 20.90
C ILE A 239 5.75 3.11 19.48
N ARG A 240 6.26 4.32 19.23
CA ARG A 240 6.27 4.93 17.88
C ARG A 240 7.13 4.14 16.90
N LEU A 241 8.26 3.60 17.36
CA LEU A 241 9.08 2.67 16.59
C LEU A 241 8.26 1.47 16.14
N VAL A 242 7.55 0.79 17.07
CA VAL A 242 6.71 -0.37 16.75
C VAL A 242 5.60 0.01 15.79
N GLN A 243 4.88 1.11 16.06
CA GLN A 243 3.80 1.60 15.22
C GLN A 243 4.24 1.79 13.77
N LEU A 244 5.34 2.52 13.55
CA LEU A 244 5.84 2.80 12.20
C LEU A 244 6.46 1.56 11.55
N TRP A 245 7.19 0.75 12.31
CA TRP A 245 7.82 -0.48 11.80
C TRP A 245 6.80 -1.54 11.39
N ARG A 246 5.63 -1.57 12.04
CA ARG A 246 4.51 -2.46 11.72
C ARG A 246 3.46 -1.82 10.82
N ALA A 247 3.67 -0.56 10.38
CA ALA A 247 2.71 0.21 9.58
C ALA A 247 1.29 0.26 10.18
N MET A 248 1.21 0.52 11.48
CA MET A 248 -0.06 0.62 12.23
C MET A 248 -0.61 2.05 12.22
N ASP A 249 -1.93 2.16 12.21
CA ASP A 249 -2.63 3.45 12.14
C ASP A 249 -2.52 4.22 13.47
N ALA A 250 -2.71 3.54 14.61
CA ALA A 250 -2.72 4.17 15.93
C ALA A 250 -1.60 3.70 16.86
N ARG A 251 -1.33 4.52 17.88
CA ARG A 251 -0.43 4.18 19.00
C ARG A 251 -0.97 2.99 19.79
N GLU A 252 -2.28 2.96 19.99
CA GLU A 252 -3.00 1.94 20.74
C GLU A 252 -2.93 0.57 20.04
N ASP A 253 -2.90 0.55 18.71
CA ASP A 253 -2.68 -0.69 17.92
C ASP A 253 -1.30 -1.27 18.18
N ALA A 254 -0.26 -0.43 18.30
CA ALA A 254 1.09 -0.86 18.64
C ALA A 254 1.17 -1.44 20.05
N ILE A 255 0.48 -0.82 21.01
CA ILE A 255 0.37 -1.36 22.38
C ILE A 255 -0.38 -2.70 22.38
N ALA A 256 -1.52 -2.78 21.70
CA ALA A 256 -2.30 -4.01 21.59
C ALA A 256 -1.43 -5.14 21.03
N TRP A 257 -0.73 -4.89 19.92
CA TRP A 257 0.16 -5.84 19.28
C TRP A 257 1.27 -6.33 20.22
N LEU A 258 1.93 -5.41 20.94
CA LEU A 258 2.98 -5.78 21.91
C LEU A 258 2.48 -6.67 23.05
N LEU A 259 1.20 -6.52 23.42
CA LEU A 259 0.59 -7.30 24.51
C LEU A 259 0.04 -8.65 24.03
N THR A 260 -0.25 -8.82 22.74
CA THR A 260 -0.86 -10.04 22.18
C THR A 260 0.11 -10.89 21.34
N ASN A 261 1.24 -10.33 20.93
CA ASN A 261 2.20 -10.99 20.05
C ASN A 261 3.55 -11.20 20.74
N ASP A 262 4.31 -12.21 20.29
CA ASP A 262 5.66 -12.46 20.78
C ASP A 262 6.65 -11.48 20.10
N PRO A 263 7.23 -10.51 20.83
CA PRO A 263 8.23 -9.59 20.26
C PRO A 263 9.57 -10.30 19.95
N PHE A 264 9.79 -11.51 20.48
CA PHE A 264 10.95 -12.35 20.16
C PHE A 264 10.74 -13.24 18.93
N ALA A 265 9.52 -13.29 18.38
CA ALA A 265 9.26 -14.01 17.15
C ALA A 265 10.24 -13.51 16.06
N HIS A 266 10.68 -14.44 15.20
CA HIS A 266 11.53 -14.05 14.08
C HIS A 266 10.75 -13.04 13.23
N GLU A 267 11.43 -11.99 12.78
CA GLU A 267 10.80 -11.02 11.88
C GLU A 267 10.58 -11.73 10.55
N THR A 268 9.35 -12.18 10.31
CA THR A 268 8.94 -12.90 9.10
C THR A 268 8.19 -12.00 8.14
N ASN A 269 8.31 -10.65 8.24
CA ASN A 269 7.68 -9.66 7.36
C ASN A 269 8.24 -9.70 5.93
N LEU A 270 8.39 -10.90 5.38
CA LEU A 270 8.79 -11.14 4.02
C LEU A 270 7.67 -10.71 3.07
N GLU A 271 6.43 -10.51 3.54
CA GLU A 271 5.39 -9.88 2.71
C GLU A 271 5.81 -8.50 2.19
N THR A 272 6.69 -7.78 2.90
CA THR A 272 7.23 -6.51 2.42
C THR A 272 8.04 -6.68 1.13
N LEU A 273 8.57 -7.89 0.85
CA LEU A 273 9.33 -8.19 -0.37
C LEU A 273 8.44 -8.53 -1.57
N ASP A 274 7.13 -8.71 -1.39
CA ASP A 274 6.21 -9.14 -2.45
C ASP A 274 6.26 -8.22 -3.69
N PRO A 275 6.34 -6.87 -3.57
CA PRO A 275 6.51 -6.01 -4.74
C PRO A 275 7.80 -6.31 -5.52
N ALA A 276 8.93 -6.54 -4.82
CA ALA A 276 10.20 -6.87 -5.46
C ALA A 276 10.16 -8.24 -6.15
N LEU A 277 9.54 -9.23 -5.50
CA LEU A 277 9.32 -10.56 -6.07
C LEU A 277 8.49 -10.50 -7.35
N LEU A 278 7.36 -9.79 -7.32
CA LEU A 278 6.48 -9.65 -8.49
C LEU A 278 7.14 -8.86 -9.62
N ALA A 279 7.87 -7.79 -9.29
CA ALA A 279 8.64 -7.02 -10.27
C ALA A 279 9.72 -7.88 -10.95
N PHE A 280 10.42 -8.72 -10.16
CA PHE A 280 11.40 -9.66 -10.68
C PHE A 280 10.73 -10.66 -11.65
N VAL A 281 9.62 -11.27 -11.24
CA VAL A 281 8.92 -12.27 -12.05
C VAL A 281 8.38 -11.67 -13.36
N GLN A 282 7.79 -10.49 -13.32
CA GLN A 282 7.29 -9.81 -14.53
C GLN A 282 8.41 -9.49 -15.53
N LYS A 283 9.65 -9.34 -15.08
CA LYS A 283 10.82 -9.10 -15.94
C LYS A 283 11.39 -10.38 -16.55
N ILE A 284 11.06 -11.57 -16.03
CA ILE A 284 11.60 -12.87 -16.50
C ILE A 284 11.46 -13.08 -18.00
N PRO A 285 10.29 -12.88 -18.65
CA PRO A 285 10.13 -13.15 -20.08
C PRO A 285 11.09 -12.35 -20.97
N ASN A 286 11.48 -11.16 -20.54
CA ASN A 286 12.42 -10.30 -21.27
C ASN A 286 13.89 -10.64 -20.98
N LEU A 287 14.17 -11.24 -19.81
CA LEU A 287 15.53 -11.58 -19.37
C LEU A 287 15.91 -13.03 -19.71
N TYR A 288 14.94 -13.89 -20.02
CA TYR A 288 15.18 -15.29 -20.33
C TYR A 288 15.81 -15.46 -21.71
N ASN A 289 16.93 -16.17 -21.76
CA ASN A 289 17.70 -16.41 -23.00
C ASN A 289 17.92 -17.91 -23.28
N GLY A 290 17.21 -18.80 -22.59
CA GLY A 290 17.30 -20.25 -22.78
C GLY A 290 18.51 -20.94 -22.12
N GLN A 291 19.30 -20.22 -21.32
CA GLN A 291 20.41 -20.81 -20.56
C GLN A 291 19.92 -21.87 -19.56
N GLY A 292 20.71 -22.93 -19.39
CA GLY A 292 20.32 -24.11 -18.61
C GLY A 292 20.12 -23.83 -17.12
N ASP A 293 20.88 -22.89 -16.54
CA ASP A 293 20.73 -22.44 -15.16
C ASP A 293 19.46 -21.61 -14.94
N LEU A 294 19.08 -20.75 -15.89
CA LEU A 294 17.80 -20.04 -15.84
C LEU A 294 16.60 -21.01 -15.94
N ARG A 295 16.70 -22.00 -16.83
CA ARG A 295 15.71 -23.08 -16.95
C ARG A 295 15.60 -23.88 -15.66
N PHE A 296 16.74 -24.18 -15.05
CA PHE A 296 16.82 -24.86 -13.77
C PHE A 296 16.16 -24.05 -12.64
N ALA A 297 16.45 -22.75 -12.56
CA ALA A 297 15.85 -21.86 -11.58
C ALA A 297 14.31 -21.83 -11.72
N LEU A 298 13.78 -21.66 -12.94
CA LEU A 298 12.34 -21.68 -13.21
C LEU A 298 11.69 -23.02 -12.89
N THR A 299 12.36 -24.13 -13.20
CA THR A 299 11.86 -25.48 -12.89
C THR A 299 11.79 -25.71 -11.38
N GLU A 300 12.79 -25.28 -10.61
CA GLU A 300 12.76 -25.34 -9.15
C GLU A 300 11.71 -24.39 -8.54
N GLY A 301 11.53 -23.20 -9.12
CA GLY A 301 10.46 -22.27 -8.76
C GLY A 301 9.09 -22.91 -8.95
N TYR A 302 8.82 -23.47 -10.13
CA TYR A 302 7.59 -24.22 -10.45
C TYR A 302 7.37 -25.39 -9.48
N ARG A 303 8.42 -26.20 -9.27
CA ARG A 303 8.35 -27.37 -8.38
C ARG A 303 7.92 -26.97 -6.96
N ARG A 304 8.54 -25.91 -6.40
CA ARG A 304 8.20 -25.43 -5.05
C ARG A 304 6.83 -24.76 -4.99
N TRP A 305 6.49 -23.98 -6.01
CA TRP A 305 5.19 -23.30 -6.11
C TRP A 305 4.02 -24.29 -6.02
N PHE A 306 4.14 -25.44 -6.69
CA PHE A 306 3.12 -26.49 -6.67
C PHE A 306 3.36 -27.59 -5.61
N GLY A 307 4.33 -27.42 -4.72
CA GLY A 307 4.62 -28.40 -3.66
C GLY A 307 5.07 -29.78 -4.17
N LEU A 308 5.70 -29.84 -5.34
CA LEU A 308 6.09 -31.10 -5.99
C LEU A 308 7.36 -31.68 -5.34
N ASP A 309 7.38 -33.00 -5.21
CA ASP A 309 8.43 -33.77 -4.54
C ASP A 309 9.76 -33.81 -5.32
N SER A 310 9.70 -33.78 -6.65
CA SER A 310 10.88 -33.93 -7.50
C SER A 310 10.85 -33.06 -8.76
N ARG A 311 12.03 -32.80 -9.35
CA ARG A 311 12.14 -32.11 -10.65
C ARG A 311 11.51 -32.92 -11.78
N THR A 312 11.59 -34.25 -11.69
CA THR A 312 10.99 -35.16 -12.66
C THR A 312 9.48 -34.97 -12.70
N THR A 313 8.83 -34.86 -11.53
CA THR A 313 7.40 -34.57 -11.39
C THR A 313 7.04 -33.19 -11.98
N ALA A 314 7.88 -32.18 -11.75
CA ALA A 314 7.67 -30.85 -12.33
C ALA A 314 7.73 -30.86 -13.86
N ILE A 315 8.73 -31.52 -14.45
CA ILE A 315 8.87 -31.65 -15.91
C ILE A 315 7.67 -32.41 -16.52
N GLN A 316 7.19 -33.46 -15.84
CA GLN A 316 5.97 -34.18 -16.23
C GLN A 316 4.73 -33.28 -16.27
N GLN A 317 4.51 -32.48 -15.22
CA GLN A 317 3.37 -31.57 -15.17
C GLN A 317 3.47 -30.43 -16.19
N LEU A 318 4.68 -30.03 -16.57
CA LEU A 318 4.94 -29.07 -17.65
C LEU A 318 4.73 -29.68 -19.06
N GLY A 319 4.27 -30.92 -19.16
CA GLY A 319 3.84 -31.57 -20.40
C GLY A 319 4.94 -32.35 -21.12
N LEU A 320 6.04 -32.68 -20.44
CA LEU A 320 7.13 -33.48 -21.02
C LEU A 320 7.26 -34.83 -20.33
N ASN A 321 7.39 -35.90 -21.12
CA ASN A 321 7.70 -37.22 -20.57
C ASN A 321 9.23 -37.35 -20.32
N PRO A 322 9.69 -37.62 -19.08
CA PRO A 322 11.10 -37.80 -18.77
C PRO A 322 11.75 -38.97 -19.52
N ASP A 323 10.98 -40.00 -19.87
CA ASP A 323 11.48 -41.15 -20.63
C ASP A 323 11.86 -40.74 -22.06
N ASP A 324 11.16 -39.76 -22.64
CA ASP A 324 11.46 -39.24 -23.98
C ASP A 324 12.78 -38.46 -23.97
N LEU A 325 13.12 -37.78 -22.88
CA LEU A 325 14.42 -37.09 -22.71
C LEU A 325 15.58 -38.09 -22.67
N ALA A 326 15.42 -39.22 -21.98
CA ALA A 326 16.44 -40.27 -21.91
C ALA A 326 16.64 -40.97 -23.27
N GLN A 327 15.55 -41.21 -24.00
CA GLN A 327 15.59 -41.88 -25.31
C GLN A 327 16.08 -40.97 -26.46
N THR A 328 16.04 -39.65 -26.26
CA THR A 328 16.49 -38.66 -27.27
C THR A 328 17.83 -38.02 -26.93
N ALA A 329 18.53 -38.49 -25.88
CA ALA A 329 19.80 -37.95 -25.42
C ALA A 329 20.88 -37.84 -26.51
N ASP A 330 20.87 -38.77 -27.48
CA ASP A 330 21.83 -38.81 -28.59
C ASP A 330 21.36 -38.06 -29.85
N LYS A 331 20.22 -37.35 -29.79
CA LYS A 331 19.59 -36.66 -30.92
C LYS A 331 19.52 -35.14 -30.66
N PRO A 332 20.54 -34.36 -31.10
CA PRO A 332 20.63 -32.93 -30.81
C PRO A 332 19.38 -32.12 -31.19
N ASP A 333 18.81 -32.37 -32.37
CA ASP A 333 17.61 -31.63 -32.84
C ASP A 333 16.36 -31.92 -32.00
N ALA A 334 16.22 -33.17 -31.54
CA ALA A 334 15.11 -33.57 -30.67
C ALA A 334 15.23 -32.91 -29.29
N LEU A 335 16.44 -32.86 -28.72
CA LEU A 335 16.70 -32.16 -27.46
C LEU A 335 16.42 -30.66 -27.55
N VAL A 336 16.76 -30.01 -28.67
CA VAL A 336 16.45 -28.60 -28.91
C VAL A 336 14.94 -28.37 -28.93
N MET A 337 14.18 -29.24 -29.61
CA MET A 337 12.71 -29.13 -29.65
C MET A 337 12.09 -29.35 -28.27
N THR A 338 12.56 -30.35 -27.51
CA THR A 338 12.09 -30.59 -26.15
C THR A 338 12.41 -29.43 -25.22
N ALA A 339 13.61 -28.85 -25.32
CA ALA A 339 13.99 -27.66 -24.56
C ALA A 339 13.10 -26.46 -24.89
N ARG A 340 12.74 -26.24 -26.16
CA ARG A 340 11.80 -25.17 -26.56
C ARG A 340 10.41 -25.37 -25.98
N THR A 341 9.90 -26.60 -25.94
CA THR A 341 8.60 -26.92 -25.32
C THR A 341 8.64 -26.61 -23.82
N LEU A 342 9.70 -27.03 -23.13
CA LEU A 342 9.87 -26.74 -21.70
C LEU A 342 9.99 -25.24 -21.45
N ASP A 343 10.81 -24.54 -22.24
CA ASP A 343 11.01 -23.09 -22.14
C ASP A 343 9.68 -22.35 -22.30
N ARG A 344 8.84 -22.77 -23.24
CA ARG A 344 7.52 -22.18 -23.43
C ARG A 344 6.63 -22.39 -22.21
N ALA A 345 6.56 -23.61 -21.67
CA ALA A 345 5.75 -23.91 -20.50
C ALA A 345 6.22 -23.14 -19.25
N LEU A 346 7.53 -22.99 -19.05
CA LEU A 346 8.11 -22.23 -17.94
C LEU A 346 7.87 -20.72 -18.07
N LEU A 347 7.95 -20.18 -19.29
CA LEU A 347 7.63 -18.77 -19.54
C LEU A 347 6.14 -18.48 -19.38
N ASP A 348 5.28 -19.40 -19.83
CA ASP A 348 3.84 -19.32 -19.59
C ASP A 348 3.58 -19.34 -18.07
N PHE A 349 4.19 -20.25 -17.31
CA PHE A 349 4.12 -20.23 -15.84
C PHE A 349 4.54 -18.87 -15.24
N ALA A 350 5.72 -18.36 -15.61
CA ALA A 350 6.22 -17.08 -15.10
C ALA A 350 5.25 -15.91 -15.40
N ALA A 351 4.62 -15.91 -16.57
CA ALA A 351 3.65 -14.89 -16.97
C ALA A 351 2.33 -14.95 -16.18
N HIS A 352 1.95 -16.11 -15.63
CA HIS A 352 0.71 -16.26 -14.85
C HIS A 352 0.89 -15.86 -13.38
N ILE A 353 2.10 -16.01 -12.82
CA ILE A 353 2.40 -15.75 -11.40
C ILE A 353 1.81 -14.43 -10.90
N PRO A 354 1.98 -13.26 -11.58
CA PRO A 354 1.45 -11.98 -11.06
C PRO A 354 -0.06 -11.96 -10.83
N THR A 355 -0.81 -12.84 -11.51
CA THR A 355 -2.27 -12.89 -11.44
C THR A 355 -2.79 -14.06 -10.60
N THR A 356 -1.93 -15.04 -10.31
CA THR A 356 -2.27 -16.21 -9.49
C THR A 356 -1.59 -16.20 -8.12
N TYR A 357 -0.68 -15.26 -7.87
CA TYR A 357 0.04 -15.14 -6.61
C TYR A 357 -0.93 -14.80 -5.49
N THR A 358 -1.03 -15.72 -4.55
CA THR A 358 -1.59 -15.47 -3.24
C THR A 358 -0.40 -15.37 -2.29
N PRO A 359 -0.29 -14.33 -1.45
CA PRO A 359 0.90 -14.04 -0.63
C PRO A 359 1.10 -15.04 0.54
N SER A 360 0.93 -16.34 0.28
CA SER A 360 1.22 -17.43 1.21
C SER A 360 2.71 -17.61 1.39
N GLU A 361 3.09 -18.17 2.53
CA GLU A 361 4.49 -18.45 2.87
C GLU A 361 5.15 -19.37 1.83
N ASP A 362 4.46 -20.44 1.40
CA ASP A 362 4.98 -21.39 0.42
C ASP A 362 5.26 -20.75 -0.95
N GLN A 363 4.33 -19.93 -1.46
CA GLN A 363 4.52 -19.25 -2.74
C GLN A 363 5.65 -18.23 -2.64
N ARG A 364 5.71 -17.48 -1.53
CA ARG A 364 6.79 -16.52 -1.29
C ARG A 364 8.16 -17.19 -1.25
N GLU A 365 8.29 -18.29 -0.50
CA GLU A 365 9.54 -19.05 -0.42
C GLU A 365 9.91 -19.70 -1.77
N ALA A 366 8.93 -20.12 -2.57
CA ALA A 366 9.17 -20.58 -3.94
C ALA A 366 9.78 -19.46 -4.80
N LEU A 367 9.27 -18.23 -4.71
CA LEU A 367 9.80 -17.08 -5.45
C LEU A 367 11.17 -16.62 -4.90
N ILE A 368 11.39 -16.61 -3.59
CA ILE A 368 12.71 -16.33 -2.99
C ILE A 368 13.74 -17.35 -3.49
N ARG A 369 13.36 -18.64 -3.56
CA ARG A 369 14.25 -19.68 -4.10
C ARG A 369 14.51 -19.48 -5.59
N LEU A 370 13.50 -19.10 -6.36
CA LEU A 370 13.66 -18.77 -7.78
C LEU A 370 14.67 -17.64 -7.95
N VAL A 371 14.56 -16.55 -7.20
CA VAL A 371 15.49 -15.41 -7.20
C VAL A 371 16.90 -15.86 -6.81
N GLN A 372 17.02 -16.66 -5.74
CA GLN A 372 18.29 -17.21 -5.28
C GLN A 372 19.03 -17.93 -6.41
N LEU A 373 18.34 -18.86 -7.09
CA LEU A 373 18.94 -19.66 -8.16
C LEU A 373 19.20 -18.82 -9.41
N TRP A 374 18.25 -17.96 -9.80
CA TRP A 374 18.37 -17.08 -10.96
C TRP A 374 19.57 -16.13 -10.85
N ARG A 375 19.85 -15.62 -9.65
CA ARG A 375 20.98 -14.72 -9.37
C ARG A 375 22.24 -15.44 -8.90
N ARG A 376 22.23 -16.77 -8.80
CA ARG A 376 23.35 -17.61 -8.34
C ARG A 376 23.84 -17.23 -6.94
N LEU A 377 22.92 -16.94 -6.04
CA LEU A 377 23.23 -16.52 -4.66
C LEU A 377 23.48 -17.73 -3.75
N GLU A 378 24.44 -17.58 -2.84
CA GLU A 378 24.94 -18.65 -1.97
C GLU A 378 23.87 -19.26 -1.05
N GLY A 379 22.82 -18.50 -0.73
CA GLY A 379 21.81 -18.92 0.21
C GLY A 379 20.58 -18.04 0.23
N ARG A 380 19.64 -18.39 1.12
CA ARG A 380 18.40 -17.65 1.35
C ARG A 380 18.65 -16.23 1.86
N ILE A 381 19.60 -16.05 2.78
CA ILE A 381 19.90 -14.73 3.37
C ILE A 381 20.38 -13.73 2.30
N PRO A 382 21.41 -14.04 1.46
CA PRO A 382 21.77 -13.16 0.35
C PRO A 382 20.63 -12.89 -0.64
N ALA A 383 19.73 -13.86 -0.87
CA ALA A 383 18.56 -13.66 -1.74
C ALA A 383 17.59 -12.62 -1.19
N ILE A 384 17.30 -12.69 0.11
CA ILE A 384 16.47 -11.69 0.80
C ILE A 384 17.12 -10.31 0.77
N GLN A 385 18.44 -10.22 1.04
CA GLN A 385 19.17 -8.95 0.96
C GLN A 385 19.12 -8.34 -0.45
N SER A 386 19.28 -9.17 -1.48
CA SER A 386 19.17 -8.75 -2.88
C SER A 386 17.76 -8.27 -3.26
N LEU A 387 16.71 -8.83 -2.63
CA LEU A 387 15.32 -8.36 -2.81
C LEU A 387 15.04 -7.05 -2.07
N PHE A 388 15.63 -6.82 -0.89
CA PHE A 388 15.57 -5.51 -0.24
C PHE A 388 16.27 -4.42 -1.07
N GLU A 389 17.36 -4.76 -1.77
CA GLU A 389 17.97 -3.84 -2.75
C GLU A 389 17.04 -3.53 -3.93
N ASP A 390 16.33 -4.52 -4.46
CA ASP A 390 15.32 -4.27 -5.50
C ASP A 390 14.20 -3.37 -5.00
N LEU A 391 13.69 -3.63 -3.80
CA LEU A 391 12.60 -2.85 -3.23
C LEU A 391 13.00 -1.38 -3.03
N ARG A 392 14.22 -1.13 -2.53
CA ARG A 392 14.75 0.25 -2.40
C ARG A 392 14.89 0.94 -3.76
N ARG A 393 15.30 0.21 -4.81
CA ARG A 393 15.32 0.76 -6.18
C ARG A 393 13.90 1.11 -6.64
N LEU A 394 12.93 0.25 -6.37
CA LEU A 394 11.53 0.48 -6.72
C LEU A 394 10.96 1.73 -6.04
N GLU A 395 11.20 1.91 -4.73
CA GLU A 395 10.75 3.08 -3.95
C GLU A 395 11.27 4.41 -4.53
N ARG A 396 12.48 4.41 -5.08
CA ARG A 396 13.19 5.62 -5.55
C ARG A 396 13.06 5.89 -7.05
N SER A 397 12.61 4.89 -7.79
CA SER A 397 12.56 4.93 -9.24
C SER A 397 11.55 5.95 -9.77
N ALA A 398 11.96 6.79 -10.71
CA ALA A 398 11.02 7.62 -11.46
C ALA A 398 10.28 6.75 -12.50
N LEU A 399 8.99 7.03 -12.74
CA LEU A 399 8.19 6.43 -13.83
C LEU A 399 8.55 7.16 -15.13
N PRO A 400 9.59 6.72 -15.87
CA PRO A 400 9.52 5.45 -16.60
C PRO A 400 10.85 4.65 -16.61
N SER A 401 11.60 4.66 -15.52
CA SER A 401 12.90 3.99 -15.46
C SER A 401 12.77 2.46 -15.52
N PRO A 402 13.77 1.73 -16.05
CA PRO A 402 13.80 0.27 -16.04
C PRO A 402 13.77 -0.35 -14.63
N GLU A 403 14.13 0.44 -13.62
CA GLU A 403 14.12 0.06 -12.22
C GLU A 403 12.73 0.13 -11.60
N ALA A 404 11.78 0.86 -12.21
CA ALA A 404 10.42 1.00 -11.71
C ALA A 404 9.62 -0.31 -11.70
N MET A 405 8.55 -0.31 -10.90
CA MET A 405 7.55 -1.37 -10.90
C MET A 405 7.02 -1.52 -12.33
N PRO A 406 7.13 -2.72 -12.93
CA PRO A 406 6.55 -2.94 -14.24
C PRO A 406 5.04 -2.74 -14.20
N ALA A 407 4.47 -2.30 -15.32
CA ALA A 407 3.03 -2.13 -15.43
C ALA A 407 2.32 -3.47 -15.14
N PRO A 408 1.21 -3.46 -14.39
CA PRO A 408 0.43 -4.67 -14.14
C PRO A 408 0.05 -5.36 -15.47
N VAL A 409 0.36 -6.65 -15.57
CA VAL A 409 -0.03 -7.46 -16.72
C VAL A 409 -1.43 -8.02 -16.44
N PRO A 410 -2.39 -7.91 -17.37
CA PRO A 410 -3.71 -8.51 -17.19
C PRO A 410 -3.58 -10.02 -17.04
N ALA A 411 -4.53 -10.63 -16.33
CA ALA A 411 -4.61 -12.09 -16.27
C ALA A 411 -4.67 -12.64 -17.70
N PRO A 412 -3.88 -13.68 -18.03
CA PRO A 412 -4.02 -14.35 -19.31
C PRO A 412 -5.45 -14.90 -19.41
N PRO A 413 -6.17 -14.62 -20.51
CA PRO A 413 -7.55 -15.05 -20.63
C PRO A 413 -7.61 -16.58 -20.63
N PRO A 414 -8.67 -17.18 -20.07
CA PRO A 414 -8.89 -18.61 -20.20
C PRO A 414 -8.89 -19.01 -21.68
N PRO A 415 -8.52 -20.27 -22.01
CA PRO A 415 -8.55 -20.74 -23.38
C PRO A 415 -9.94 -20.53 -23.99
N ARG A 416 -9.98 -19.90 -25.17
CA ARG A 416 -11.22 -19.69 -25.91
C ARG A 416 -11.88 -21.04 -26.22
N PRO A 417 -13.16 -21.25 -25.88
CA PRO A 417 -13.86 -22.47 -26.25
C PRO A 417 -14.02 -22.58 -27.77
N ALA A 418 -14.11 -23.80 -28.28
CA ALA A 418 -14.35 -24.04 -29.71
C ALA A 418 -15.65 -23.40 -30.21
N GLN A 419 -16.66 -23.28 -29.33
CA GLN A 419 -17.94 -22.64 -29.60
C GLN A 419 -18.41 -21.83 -28.39
N TRP A 420 -18.91 -20.62 -28.65
CA TRP A 420 -19.57 -19.78 -27.64
C TRP A 420 -21.02 -20.20 -27.42
N THR A 421 -21.43 -20.21 -26.16
CA THR A 421 -22.78 -20.48 -25.68
C THR A 421 -23.12 -19.45 -24.59
N PRO A 422 -24.40 -19.23 -24.26
CA PRO A 422 -24.78 -18.35 -23.15
C PRO A 422 -24.09 -18.68 -21.81
N ASN A 423 -23.67 -19.93 -21.61
CA ASN A 423 -23.13 -20.43 -20.34
C ASN A 423 -21.60 -20.47 -20.27
N ASN A 424 -20.87 -20.14 -21.35
CA ASN A 424 -19.41 -20.24 -21.38
C ASN A 424 -18.70 -18.95 -21.85
N ILE A 425 -19.42 -17.83 -21.88
CA ILE A 425 -18.86 -16.54 -22.26
C ILE A 425 -17.76 -16.12 -21.28
N GLN A 426 -16.60 -15.77 -21.83
CA GLN A 426 -15.43 -15.24 -21.12
C GLN A 426 -15.31 -13.76 -21.51
N LEU A 427 -15.45 -12.84 -20.55
CA LEU A 427 -15.62 -11.40 -20.83
C LEU A 427 -14.38 -10.78 -21.51
N ASP A 428 -13.19 -11.19 -21.10
CA ASP A 428 -11.89 -10.75 -21.60
C ASP A 428 -11.51 -11.38 -22.94
N ALA A 429 -12.12 -12.53 -23.30
CA ALA A 429 -11.81 -13.23 -24.52
C ALA A 429 -12.34 -12.50 -25.77
N SER A 430 -11.53 -12.51 -26.83
CA SER A 430 -11.94 -12.08 -28.16
C SER A 430 -13.09 -12.95 -28.67
N ILE A 431 -14.15 -12.31 -29.18
CA ILE A 431 -15.34 -13.00 -29.70
C ILE A 431 -14.95 -13.90 -30.88
N VAL A 432 -14.09 -13.39 -31.78
CA VAL A 432 -13.53 -14.11 -32.92
C VAL A 432 -12.04 -14.38 -32.72
N SER A 433 -11.52 -15.43 -33.37
CA SER A 433 -10.11 -15.82 -33.25
C SER A 433 -9.20 -14.68 -33.72
N ASN A 434 -8.18 -14.33 -32.93
CA ASN A 434 -7.27 -13.20 -33.18
C ASN A 434 -8.01 -11.86 -33.41
N GLY A 435 -9.22 -11.73 -32.88
CA GLY A 435 -10.05 -10.53 -32.97
C GLY A 435 -9.74 -9.50 -31.88
N ASN A 436 -10.18 -8.27 -32.12
CA ASN A 436 -9.97 -7.14 -31.20
C ASN A 436 -11.23 -6.78 -30.42
N PHE A 437 -12.36 -7.43 -30.72
CA PHE A 437 -13.62 -7.23 -30.02
C PHE A 437 -13.82 -8.32 -28.97
N THR A 438 -14.16 -7.91 -27.76
CA THR A 438 -14.30 -8.75 -26.58
C THR A 438 -15.75 -8.92 -26.17
N TRP A 439 -16.05 -9.97 -25.41
CA TRP A 439 -17.38 -10.16 -24.83
C TRP A 439 -17.73 -9.07 -23.81
N ALA A 440 -16.74 -8.49 -23.12
CA ALA A 440 -16.95 -7.35 -22.23
C ALA A 440 -17.53 -6.15 -23.00
N GLU A 441 -17.03 -5.84 -24.18
CA GLU A 441 -17.60 -4.78 -25.03
C GLU A 441 -19.01 -5.14 -25.50
N ALA A 442 -19.23 -6.37 -25.95
CA ALA A 442 -20.53 -6.80 -26.45
C ALA A 442 -21.63 -6.81 -25.38
N THR A 443 -21.27 -7.13 -24.13
CA THR A 443 -22.21 -7.35 -23.02
C THR A 443 -22.20 -6.22 -21.98
N ARG A 444 -21.49 -5.12 -22.23
CA ARG A 444 -21.30 -4.02 -21.26
C ARG A 444 -20.74 -4.53 -19.93
N GLY A 445 -19.59 -5.18 -19.97
CA GLY A 445 -18.88 -5.73 -18.82
C GLY A 445 -19.67 -6.86 -18.12
N GLY A 446 -20.48 -7.63 -18.86
CA GLY A 446 -21.32 -8.68 -18.31
C GLY A 446 -22.69 -8.23 -17.78
N ALA A 447 -22.99 -6.93 -17.79
CA ALA A 447 -24.30 -6.43 -17.35
C ALA A 447 -25.45 -6.83 -18.30
N ARG A 448 -25.12 -7.24 -19.53
CA ARG A 448 -26.08 -7.57 -20.60
C ARG A 448 -25.69 -8.91 -21.21
N MET A 449 -25.84 -9.99 -20.44
CA MET A 449 -25.55 -11.33 -20.93
C MET A 449 -26.63 -11.79 -21.94
N PRO A 450 -26.25 -12.36 -23.09
CA PRO A 450 -27.21 -12.92 -24.04
C PRO A 450 -27.89 -14.14 -23.41
N SER A 451 -29.22 -14.18 -23.44
CA SER A 451 -30.00 -15.24 -22.80
C SER A 451 -30.21 -16.50 -23.65
N ASN A 452 -29.85 -16.45 -24.93
CA ASN A 452 -30.07 -17.56 -25.87
C ASN A 452 -28.96 -17.61 -26.94
N GLN A 453 -28.85 -18.78 -27.58
CA GLN A 453 -27.83 -19.04 -28.59
C GLN A 453 -27.97 -18.15 -29.83
N ALA A 454 -29.19 -17.78 -30.24
CA ALA A 454 -29.41 -16.95 -31.42
C ALA A 454 -28.78 -15.55 -31.26
N THR A 455 -28.87 -14.96 -30.07
CA THR A 455 -28.18 -13.71 -29.73
C THR A 455 -26.66 -13.89 -29.68
N VAL A 456 -26.15 -15.00 -29.13
CA VAL A 456 -24.71 -15.31 -29.14
C VAL A 456 -24.18 -15.38 -30.58
N ASP A 457 -24.87 -16.12 -31.44
CA ASP A 457 -24.50 -16.25 -32.84
C ASP A 457 -24.60 -14.91 -33.58
N ALA A 458 -25.57 -14.07 -33.24
CA ALA A 458 -25.72 -12.73 -33.76
C ALA A 458 -24.53 -11.82 -33.41
N ILE A 459 -24.10 -11.84 -32.15
CA ILE A 459 -22.91 -11.13 -31.67
C ILE A 459 -21.66 -11.63 -32.41
N VAL A 460 -21.48 -12.95 -32.53
CA VAL A 460 -20.33 -13.53 -33.25
C VAL A 460 -20.31 -13.10 -34.73
N ARG A 461 -21.46 -13.06 -35.40
CA ARG A 461 -21.57 -12.61 -36.80
C ARG A 461 -21.16 -11.15 -36.97
N ILE A 462 -21.72 -10.23 -36.17
CA ILE A 462 -21.36 -8.81 -36.29
C ILE A 462 -19.90 -8.58 -35.87
N ALA A 463 -19.37 -9.30 -34.89
CA ALA A 463 -17.96 -9.21 -34.49
C ALA A 463 -17.01 -9.59 -35.64
N ALA A 464 -17.32 -10.65 -36.39
CA ALA A 464 -16.52 -11.07 -37.55
C ALA A 464 -16.52 -10.00 -38.67
N LEU A 465 -17.68 -9.40 -38.96
CA LEU A 465 -17.80 -8.34 -39.97
C LEU A 465 -17.13 -7.04 -39.50
N ALA A 466 -17.32 -6.66 -38.24
CA ALA A 466 -16.71 -5.50 -37.64
C ALA A 466 -15.18 -5.62 -37.59
N GLN A 467 -14.63 -6.82 -37.40
CA GLN A 467 -13.18 -7.04 -37.46
C GLN A 467 -12.64 -6.72 -38.85
N GLN A 468 -13.30 -7.19 -39.91
CA GLN A 468 -12.93 -6.82 -41.28
C GLN A 468 -13.04 -5.31 -41.52
N ALA A 469 -14.00 -4.64 -40.85
CA ALA A 469 -14.14 -3.19 -40.94
C ALA A 469 -12.98 -2.46 -40.27
N ARG A 470 -12.65 -2.88 -39.05
CA ARG A 470 -11.53 -2.36 -38.28
C ARG A 470 -10.22 -2.50 -39.05
N ASP A 471 -9.99 -3.66 -39.67
CA ASP A 471 -8.77 -3.94 -40.44
C ASP A 471 -8.66 -3.03 -41.68
N ARG A 472 -9.77 -2.76 -42.38
CA ARG A 472 -9.79 -1.84 -43.53
C ARG A 472 -9.59 -0.37 -43.14
N ILE A 473 -10.16 0.04 -42.01
CA ILE A 473 -9.98 1.41 -41.50
C ILE A 473 -8.56 1.59 -40.93
N GLY A 474 -7.92 0.51 -40.45
CA GLY A 474 -6.59 0.56 -39.85
C GLY A 474 -6.55 1.31 -38.52
N ARG A 475 -7.70 1.43 -37.83
CA ARG A 475 -7.80 2.09 -36.51
C ARG A 475 -8.70 1.31 -35.55
N PRO A 476 -8.46 1.37 -34.24
CA PRO A 476 -9.35 0.80 -33.24
C PRO A 476 -10.77 1.38 -33.28
N PHE A 477 -11.77 0.53 -33.13
CA PHE A 477 -13.17 0.92 -32.98
C PHE A 477 -13.50 0.98 -31.49
N MET A 478 -13.91 2.15 -31.00
CA MET A 478 -14.30 2.36 -29.60
C MET A 478 -15.80 2.09 -29.46
N ILE A 479 -16.16 0.90 -29.00
CA ILE A 479 -17.56 0.47 -28.87
C ILE A 479 -18.27 1.28 -27.78
N THR A 480 -19.38 1.92 -28.13
CA THR A 480 -20.25 2.63 -27.17
C THR A 480 -21.49 1.81 -26.83
N ASN A 481 -22.05 1.12 -27.81
CA ASN A 481 -23.18 0.22 -27.63
C ASN A 481 -23.05 -1.03 -28.50
N TRP A 482 -23.54 -2.15 -27.98
CA TRP A 482 -23.66 -3.40 -28.70
C TRP A 482 -24.97 -4.09 -28.30
N TYR A 483 -24.95 -5.20 -27.56
CA TYR A 483 -26.18 -5.88 -27.19
C TYR A 483 -26.98 -5.09 -26.13
N ARG A 484 -28.28 -4.94 -26.34
CA ARG A 484 -29.23 -4.27 -25.43
C ARG A 484 -30.46 -5.17 -25.21
N PRO A 485 -30.57 -5.87 -24.06
CA PRO A 485 -31.75 -6.65 -23.74
C PRO A 485 -33.04 -5.81 -23.81
N ALA A 486 -34.14 -6.42 -24.27
CA ALA A 486 -35.41 -5.71 -24.49
C ALA A 486 -35.95 -4.98 -23.25
N ALA A 487 -35.71 -5.51 -22.05
CA ALA A 487 -36.09 -4.88 -20.78
C ALA A 487 -35.35 -3.56 -20.48
N ILE A 488 -34.20 -3.33 -21.11
CA ILE A 488 -33.39 -2.11 -21.00
C ILE A 488 -33.76 -1.12 -22.11
N ASP A 489 -34.04 -1.60 -23.32
CA ASP A 489 -34.36 -0.76 -24.49
C ASP A 489 -35.70 0.00 -24.32
N SER A 490 -36.66 -0.56 -23.58
CA SER A 490 -37.96 0.09 -23.27
C SER A 490 -37.86 1.40 -22.48
N ARG A 491 -36.72 1.66 -21.82
CA ARG A 491 -36.45 2.91 -21.08
C ARG A 491 -35.78 4.00 -21.92
N VAL A 492 -35.26 3.66 -23.11
CA VAL A 492 -34.42 4.54 -23.93
C VAL A 492 -35.19 5.19 -25.08
N GLY A 493 -36.47 4.84 -25.27
CA GLY A 493 -37.41 5.63 -26.06
C GLY A 493 -36.99 5.85 -27.52
N ASP A 494 -36.69 4.79 -28.27
CA ASP A 494 -37.06 4.69 -29.68
C ASP A 494 -36.73 3.29 -30.28
N ALA A 495 -37.71 2.73 -30.98
CA ALA A 495 -37.71 1.51 -31.80
C ALA A 495 -37.74 0.13 -31.11
N SER A 496 -38.95 -0.47 -31.09
CA SER A 496 -39.23 -1.90 -30.90
C SER A 496 -38.58 -2.85 -31.92
N GLU A 497 -37.70 -2.36 -32.81
CA GLU A 497 -36.98 -3.11 -33.85
C GLU A 497 -35.46 -2.85 -33.85
N SER A 498 -34.89 -2.40 -32.73
CA SER A 498 -33.45 -2.15 -32.64
C SER A 498 -32.63 -3.42 -32.85
N ARG A 499 -31.72 -3.41 -33.83
CA ARG A 499 -30.75 -4.49 -34.09
C ARG A 499 -29.86 -4.78 -32.87
N HIS A 500 -29.73 -3.81 -31.96
CA HIS A 500 -29.06 -4.01 -30.68
C HIS A 500 -29.77 -5.03 -29.77
N ILE A 501 -31.09 -5.20 -29.88
CA ILE A 501 -31.85 -6.25 -29.15
C ILE A 501 -31.53 -7.64 -29.71
N VAL A 502 -31.27 -7.74 -31.02
CA VAL A 502 -30.86 -9.00 -31.65
C VAL A 502 -29.41 -9.34 -31.27
N GLY A 503 -28.59 -8.33 -31.01
CA GLY A 503 -27.16 -8.45 -30.69
C GLY A 503 -26.26 -8.33 -31.91
N ASP A 504 -26.81 -8.02 -33.08
CA ASP A 504 -26.07 -7.95 -34.34
C ASP A 504 -25.74 -6.52 -34.80
N ALA A 505 -25.77 -5.56 -33.87
CA ALA A 505 -25.42 -4.17 -34.13
C ALA A 505 -24.41 -3.62 -33.12
N ILE A 506 -23.58 -2.69 -33.62
CA ILE A 506 -22.61 -1.93 -32.84
C ILE A 506 -22.73 -0.44 -33.16
N ASP A 507 -22.61 0.39 -32.13
CA ASP A 507 -22.33 1.81 -32.24
C ASP A 507 -20.91 2.04 -31.74
N PHE A 508 -20.12 2.82 -32.48
CA PHE A 508 -18.72 3.08 -32.14
C PHE A 508 -18.24 4.42 -32.68
N TYR A 509 -17.06 4.85 -32.24
CA TYR A 509 -16.30 5.93 -32.85
C TYR A 509 -14.84 5.51 -33.06
N CYS A 510 -14.13 6.24 -33.93
CA CYS A 510 -12.71 6.03 -34.19
C CYS A 510 -11.94 7.30 -33.83
N THR A 511 -10.98 7.21 -32.89
CA THR A 511 -10.17 8.37 -32.49
C THR A 511 -9.46 8.99 -33.70
N GLY A 512 -9.68 10.30 -33.89
CA GLY A 512 -9.12 11.06 -35.00
C GLY A 512 -9.88 10.96 -36.33
N LEU A 513 -11.04 10.30 -36.37
CA LEU A 513 -11.93 10.28 -37.54
C LEU A 513 -13.33 10.78 -37.18
N THR A 514 -13.94 11.48 -38.12
CA THR A 514 -15.37 11.81 -38.09
C THR A 514 -16.20 10.61 -38.55
N GLY A 515 -17.45 10.54 -38.11
CA GLY A 515 -18.41 9.55 -38.58
C GLY A 515 -18.63 9.61 -40.08
N ASN A 516 -18.48 10.79 -40.71
CA ASN A 516 -18.51 10.94 -42.16
C ASN A 516 -17.36 10.20 -42.85
N GLN A 517 -16.13 10.36 -42.36
CA GLN A 517 -14.96 9.68 -42.94
C GLN A 517 -15.08 8.17 -42.83
N VAL A 518 -15.51 7.67 -41.67
CA VAL A 518 -15.74 6.23 -41.48
C VAL A 518 -16.89 5.75 -42.36
N TYR A 519 -18.02 6.46 -42.40
CA TYR A 519 -19.16 6.11 -43.24
C TYR A 519 -18.77 5.99 -44.72
N TRP A 520 -18.06 6.99 -45.28
CA TRP A 520 -17.65 6.96 -46.69
C TRP A 520 -16.65 5.84 -46.99
N ALA A 521 -15.77 5.51 -46.06
CA ALA A 521 -14.84 4.39 -46.21
C ALA A 521 -15.54 3.02 -46.14
N LEU A 522 -16.64 2.92 -45.38
CA LEU A 522 -17.37 1.67 -45.16
C LEU A 522 -18.50 1.41 -46.16
N ASP A 523 -19.18 2.46 -46.62
CA ASP A 523 -20.39 2.38 -47.46
C ASP A 523 -20.28 1.47 -48.69
N PRO A 524 -19.20 1.51 -49.51
CA PRO A 524 -19.10 0.72 -50.73
C PRO A 524 -19.17 -0.78 -50.48
N TRP A 525 -18.61 -1.24 -49.36
CA TRP A 525 -18.36 -2.66 -49.11
C TRP A 525 -19.20 -3.24 -47.96
N TRP A 526 -19.69 -2.40 -47.03
CA TRP A 526 -20.42 -2.89 -45.87
C TRP A 526 -21.72 -3.60 -46.28
N PRO A 527 -21.91 -4.88 -45.91
CA PRO A 527 -23.03 -5.69 -46.42
C PRO A 527 -24.35 -5.47 -45.65
N GLY A 528 -24.31 -4.93 -44.43
CA GLY A 528 -25.49 -4.71 -43.59
C GLY A 528 -25.91 -3.25 -43.46
N GLY A 529 -26.50 -2.87 -42.34
CA GLY A 529 -26.87 -1.48 -42.07
C GLY A 529 -25.67 -0.63 -41.66
N LEU A 530 -25.59 0.60 -42.17
CA LEU A 530 -24.55 1.57 -41.87
C LEU A 530 -25.20 2.94 -41.65
N GLY A 531 -24.92 3.56 -40.51
CA GLY A 531 -25.53 4.81 -40.07
C GLY A 531 -24.52 5.84 -39.59
N ARG A 532 -24.86 7.12 -39.72
CA ARG A 532 -24.13 8.25 -39.13
C ARG A 532 -25.10 9.31 -38.57
N TYR A 533 -24.62 10.10 -37.61
CA TYR A 533 -25.44 11.03 -36.84
C TYR A 533 -24.83 12.44 -36.84
N SER A 534 -25.60 13.45 -37.22
CA SER A 534 -25.24 14.86 -37.27
C SER A 534 -25.03 15.45 -35.87
N GLN A 535 -25.90 15.05 -34.92
CA GLN A 535 -25.80 15.43 -33.52
C GLN A 535 -24.63 14.75 -32.78
N PHE A 536 -24.20 13.57 -33.26
CA PHE A 536 -23.06 12.83 -32.73
C PHE A 536 -22.03 12.60 -33.85
N PRO A 537 -21.26 13.63 -34.24
CA PRO A 537 -20.50 13.65 -35.49
C PRO A 537 -19.36 12.63 -35.59
N ALA A 538 -19.01 11.96 -34.49
CA ALA A 538 -18.03 10.87 -34.45
C ALA A 538 -18.68 9.47 -34.40
N LEU A 539 -19.97 9.38 -34.12
CA LEU A 539 -20.69 8.12 -33.90
C LEU A 539 -21.08 7.48 -35.23
N VAL A 540 -20.82 6.18 -35.34
CA VAL A 540 -21.15 5.35 -36.48
C VAL A 540 -21.90 4.12 -35.99
N HIS A 541 -22.93 3.74 -36.74
CA HIS A 541 -23.68 2.51 -36.52
C HIS A 541 -23.32 1.48 -37.58
N LEU A 542 -23.16 0.22 -37.18
CA LEU A 542 -23.08 -0.94 -38.05
C LEU A 542 -23.99 -2.05 -37.55
N ASP A 543 -24.70 -2.72 -38.46
CA ASP A 543 -25.41 -3.96 -38.14
C ASP A 543 -25.26 -5.03 -39.23
N ALA A 544 -25.53 -6.28 -38.86
CA ALA A 544 -25.42 -7.45 -39.73
C ALA A 544 -26.77 -7.97 -40.22
N ARG A 545 -27.73 -7.08 -40.53
CA ARG A 545 -29.12 -7.44 -40.92
C ARG A 545 -29.30 -8.25 -42.20
N GLY A 546 -28.22 -8.64 -42.87
CA GLY A 546 -28.24 -9.45 -44.09
C GLY A 546 -28.59 -8.69 -45.37
N ALA A 547 -28.87 -7.38 -45.29
CA ALA A 547 -29.12 -6.52 -46.44
C ALA A 547 -28.58 -5.10 -46.19
N LYS A 548 -28.17 -4.41 -47.26
CA LYS A 548 -27.67 -3.03 -47.18
C LYS A 548 -28.79 -2.09 -46.74
N ALA A 549 -28.54 -1.32 -45.69
CA ALA A 549 -29.37 -0.19 -45.26
C ALA A 549 -28.49 1.01 -44.93
N ARG A 550 -28.93 2.23 -45.25
CA ARG A 550 -28.15 3.46 -45.10
C ARG A 550 -28.99 4.57 -44.50
N TRP A 551 -28.46 5.27 -43.50
CA TRP A 551 -29.13 6.46 -42.95
C TRP A 551 -28.13 7.51 -42.49
N THR A 552 -28.57 8.76 -42.63
CA THR A 552 -27.87 9.95 -42.16
C THR A 552 -28.87 10.73 -41.33
N ARG A 553 -28.76 10.66 -40.00
CA ARG A 553 -29.69 11.33 -39.08
C ARG A 553 -29.05 12.54 -38.43
#